data_AF-A0A4V2XBF2-F1
#
_entry.id   AF-A0A4V2XBF2-F1
#
_cell.length_a   1.000
_cell.length_b   1.000
_cell.length_c   1.000
_cell.angle_alpha   90.00
_cell.angle_beta   90.00
_cell.angle_gamma   90.00
#
_symmetry.space_group_name_H-M   'P 1'
#
loop_
_entity.id
_entity.type
_entity.pdbx_description
1 polymer ?
#
loop_
_entity_poly.entity_id
_entity_poly.type
_entity_poly.pdbx_seq_one_letter_code
_entity_poly.pdbx_strand_id
1 'polypeptide(L)'
;MVGGSGDVCTQAQPCGRIAKALDIAGSGDRIIVGPGTYVENLDVPPGLTLTIAGAGSGATVINGNRAGRVVFVPSTSNVTLTGMGLTNGLAIGGGAVENHGTVRLERVNVGFSSAQAGGGVVNGGTMTIADSSILFNTAQSFGGGIYNAANLIVLRSTIAGNSVTNTGDLGGGGAIASYGRVELHDSTLSGNTAAGGHGAAVLLPGVLSSPPRFNGAHNTIVNNSGTAFEAYGTEPLVTLAASILGGHSSNCHNTPFHGRYNLMDNASSCGPDPANGDVIGDPQVGGLADNGGPTPTRALAGTSPARNTVPAGSGLCGGTDQRGATRLFLYADSCDIGAYQYAAPPPKVNLDPAGGVHFGDQSLGSSTTRVVTVRNTGGRPLGLARISVAGTGFALASTTCQAAGAAVPLPPGADCTISVSFTPAAVGAQQGTLTLADNDGDTQDPVGATQTVPLSGTGRGAVPVATTPPSSTGSTRVGGVLTVQPGSWTGDPTSYAYQWQRCTSQGTGCTAIGGATATTYQLTGTDVGSRVRVQVIASNTHGAGVPATSRATGVVFRPSRPIRGVLTR
;
A
#
# COMPACT_ATOMS: atom_id res chain seq x y z
N MET A 1 -11.93 0.82 42.39
CA MET A 1 -12.91 1.89 42.62
C MET A 1 -12.45 2.68 43.84
N VAL A 2 -12.57 4.02 43.84
CA VAL A 2 -12.56 4.86 45.05
C VAL A 2 -13.72 5.85 44.90
N GLY A 3 -14.89 5.45 45.40
CA GLY A 3 -16.10 6.26 45.49
C GLY A 3 -16.76 5.90 46.83
N GLY A 4 -16.96 6.89 47.69
CA GLY A 4 -17.22 6.69 49.10
C GLY A 4 -18.59 6.10 49.42
N SER A 5 -18.60 4.86 49.92
CA SER A 5 -19.48 4.35 50.98
C SER A 5 -19.24 2.84 51.18
N GLY A 6 -18.13 2.43 51.78
CA GLY A 6 -17.93 1.09 52.38
C GLY A 6 -17.97 -0.18 51.51
N ASP A 7 -18.77 -0.23 50.45
CA ASP A 7 -18.98 -1.36 49.54
C ASP A 7 -18.25 -1.10 48.22
N VAL A 8 -16.92 -1.21 48.27
CA VAL A 8 -16.07 -0.93 47.11
C VAL A 8 -15.66 -2.26 46.46
N CYS A 9 -16.10 -2.51 45.24
CA CYS A 9 -15.51 -3.58 44.44
C CYS A 9 -14.18 -3.11 43.82
N THR A 10 -13.18 -3.97 43.82
CA THR A 10 -11.89 -3.73 43.17
C THR A 10 -11.52 -4.90 42.27
N GLN A 11 -10.47 -4.76 41.46
CA GLN A 11 -9.97 -5.90 40.68
C GLN A 11 -9.50 -7.05 41.59
N ALA A 12 -8.97 -6.74 42.78
CA ALA A 12 -8.57 -7.74 43.77
C ALA A 12 -9.75 -8.33 44.55
N GLN A 13 -10.89 -7.63 44.59
CA GLN A 13 -12.13 -8.07 45.24
C GLN A 13 -13.32 -7.76 44.32
N PRO A 14 -13.59 -8.63 43.31
CA PRO A 14 -14.64 -8.40 42.32
C PRO A 14 -16.04 -8.35 42.93
N CYS A 15 -16.98 -7.64 42.29
CA CYS A 15 -18.38 -7.59 42.74
C CYS A 15 -19.10 -8.94 42.70
N GLY A 16 -18.57 -9.92 41.97
CA GLY A 16 -19.20 -11.22 41.73
C GLY A 16 -20.42 -11.18 40.78
N ARG A 17 -21.07 -10.02 40.64
CA ARG A 17 -22.19 -9.75 39.73
C ARG A 17 -22.04 -8.38 39.07
N ILE A 18 -22.58 -8.24 37.86
CA ILE A 18 -22.58 -6.96 37.15
C ILE A 18 -23.62 -6.02 37.76
N ALA A 19 -24.79 -6.53 38.15
CA ALA A 19 -25.83 -5.73 38.82
C ALA A 19 -25.31 -5.06 40.11
N LYS A 20 -24.56 -5.80 40.94
CA LYS A 20 -23.93 -5.22 42.14
C LYS A 20 -22.94 -4.09 41.80
N ALA A 21 -22.23 -4.22 40.68
CA ALA A 21 -21.33 -3.15 40.22
C ALA A 21 -22.10 -1.90 39.78
N LEU A 22 -23.28 -2.07 39.19
CA LEU A 22 -24.18 -0.96 38.82
C LEU A 22 -24.75 -0.25 40.07
N ASP A 23 -25.10 -0.99 41.11
CA ASP A 23 -25.67 -0.43 42.36
C ASP A 23 -24.74 0.59 43.04
N ILE A 24 -23.43 0.43 42.87
CA ILE A 24 -22.40 1.30 43.46
C ILE A 24 -21.74 2.24 42.44
N ALA A 25 -22.13 2.16 41.16
CA ALA A 25 -21.52 2.97 40.10
C ALA A 25 -21.98 4.43 40.18
N GLY A 26 -21.02 5.34 40.05
CA GLY A 26 -21.24 6.76 39.82
C GLY A 26 -21.29 7.10 38.33
N SER A 27 -21.82 8.28 38.01
CA SER A 27 -21.73 8.83 36.66
C SER A 27 -20.27 9.15 36.31
N GLY A 28 -19.81 8.67 35.17
CA GLY A 28 -18.42 8.70 34.68
C GLY A 28 -17.69 7.36 34.82
N ASP A 29 -18.26 6.38 35.54
CA ASP A 29 -17.56 5.15 35.86
C ASP A 29 -17.40 4.19 34.67
N ARG A 30 -16.38 3.35 34.77
CA ARG A 30 -16.12 2.22 33.87
C ARG A 30 -16.14 0.91 34.64
N ILE A 31 -17.15 0.07 34.39
CA ILE A 31 -17.28 -1.28 34.92
C ILE A 31 -16.49 -2.23 34.01
N ILE A 32 -15.43 -2.84 34.55
CA ILE A 32 -14.65 -3.87 33.85
C ILE A 32 -15.19 -5.25 34.25
N VAL A 33 -15.62 -6.02 33.25
CA VAL A 33 -16.22 -7.34 33.44
C VAL A 33 -15.26 -8.39 32.90
N GLY A 34 -14.81 -9.29 33.76
CA GLY A 34 -13.93 -10.39 33.38
C GLY A 34 -14.62 -11.39 32.45
N PRO A 35 -13.86 -12.29 31.79
CA PRO A 35 -14.44 -13.40 31.04
C PRO A 35 -15.37 -14.24 31.91
N GLY A 36 -16.49 -14.67 31.33
CA GLY A 36 -17.49 -15.48 32.02
C GLY A 36 -18.90 -15.27 31.45
N THR A 37 -19.80 -16.18 31.82
CA THR A 37 -21.23 -16.07 31.55
C THR A 37 -21.95 -15.61 32.81
N TYR A 38 -22.55 -14.43 32.74
CA TYR A 38 -23.27 -13.77 33.83
C TYR A 38 -24.76 -13.95 33.56
N VAL A 39 -25.42 -14.78 34.36
CA VAL A 39 -26.87 -14.98 34.27
C VAL A 39 -27.57 -13.89 35.07
N GLU A 40 -27.84 -12.77 34.40
CA GLU A 40 -28.34 -11.54 34.99
C GLU A 40 -29.22 -10.77 34.00
N ASN A 41 -30.13 -9.96 34.54
CA ASN A 41 -30.88 -8.94 33.82
C ASN A 41 -30.53 -7.59 34.45
N LEU A 42 -30.01 -6.66 33.66
CA LEU A 42 -29.43 -5.42 34.15
C LEU A 42 -30.39 -4.25 33.95
N ASP A 43 -30.74 -3.57 35.03
CA ASP A 43 -31.44 -2.30 35.00
C ASP A 43 -30.45 -1.19 35.35
N VAL A 44 -30.13 -0.34 34.37
CA VAL A 44 -29.20 0.77 34.60
C VAL A 44 -29.89 1.86 35.44
N PRO A 45 -29.28 2.30 36.56
CA PRO A 45 -29.85 3.38 37.36
C PRO A 45 -30.02 4.68 36.55
N PRO A 46 -31.04 5.50 36.86
CA PRO A 46 -31.28 6.76 36.17
C PRO A 46 -30.16 7.79 36.43
N GLY A 47 -29.85 8.61 35.43
CA GLY A 47 -28.89 9.72 35.54
C GLY A 47 -27.42 9.32 35.42
N LEU A 48 -27.12 8.06 35.09
CA LEU A 48 -25.75 7.59 34.96
C LEU A 48 -25.23 7.75 33.53
N THR A 49 -24.02 8.28 33.41
CA THR A 49 -23.17 8.09 32.22
C THR A 49 -22.12 7.04 32.54
N LEU A 50 -22.08 5.88 31.89
CA LEU A 50 -21.10 4.84 32.23
C LEU A 50 -20.68 3.98 31.04
N THR A 51 -19.54 3.30 31.20
CA THR A 51 -19.09 2.24 30.27
C THR A 51 -19.04 0.89 30.96
N ILE A 52 -19.66 -0.13 30.37
CA ILE A 52 -19.51 -1.53 30.78
C ILE A 52 -18.67 -2.23 29.71
N ALA A 53 -17.48 -2.70 30.09
CA ALA A 53 -16.50 -3.27 29.17
C ALA A 53 -16.19 -4.72 29.54
N GLY A 54 -16.52 -5.64 28.63
CA GLY A 54 -16.15 -7.04 28.71
C GLY A 54 -14.79 -7.33 28.06
N ALA A 55 -14.33 -8.56 28.20
CA ALA A 55 -13.06 -9.05 27.65
C ALA A 55 -13.14 -9.46 26.17
N GLY A 56 -14.32 -9.40 25.55
CA GLY A 56 -14.59 -9.83 24.18
C GLY A 56 -16.00 -10.41 24.05
N SER A 57 -16.62 -10.28 22.87
CA SER A 57 -18.04 -10.59 22.68
C SER A 57 -18.43 -12.07 22.83
N GLY A 58 -17.47 -12.99 22.72
CA GLY A 58 -17.62 -14.40 23.09
C GLY A 58 -17.04 -14.76 24.45
N ALA A 59 -16.24 -13.88 25.06
CA ALA A 59 -15.53 -14.14 26.31
C ALA A 59 -16.32 -13.67 27.53
N THR A 60 -16.97 -12.51 27.44
CA THR A 60 -17.88 -11.97 28.47
C THR A 60 -19.29 -11.99 27.90
N VAL A 61 -20.18 -12.78 28.51
CA VAL A 61 -21.56 -12.94 28.05
C VAL A 61 -22.54 -12.64 29.18
N ILE A 62 -23.49 -11.74 28.94
CA ILE A 62 -24.64 -11.52 29.80
C ILE A 62 -25.82 -12.31 29.22
N ASN A 63 -26.31 -13.27 29.98
CA ASN A 63 -27.34 -14.21 29.55
C ASN A 63 -28.62 -13.96 30.36
N GLY A 64 -29.66 -13.47 29.70
CA GLY A 64 -30.96 -13.19 30.33
C GLY A 64 -31.75 -14.43 30.72
N ASN A 65 -31.29 -15.63 30.35
CA ASN A 65 -31.87 -16.94 30.69
C ASN A 65 -33.39 -17.04 30.46
N ARG A 66 -33.90 -16.29 29.48
CA ARG A 66 -35.31 -16.14 29.13
C ARG A 66 -36.18 -15.66 30.29
N ALA A 67 -35.58 -15.09 31.34
CA ALA A 67 -36.27 -14.59 32.54
C ALA A 67 -36.70 -13.12 32.41
N GLY A 68 -36.26 -12.45 31.34
CA GLY A 68 -36.54 -11.04 31.08
C GLY A 68 -35.62 -10.50 30.01
N ARG A 69 -35.66 -9.17 29.85
CA ARG A 69 -34.73 -8.42 29.00
C ARG A 69 -33.33 -8.39 29.61
N VAL A 70 -32.29 -8.47 28.79
CA VAL A 70 -30.91 -8.54 29.28
C VAL A 70 -30.42 -7.20 29.84
N VAL A 71 -30.67 -6.08 29.15
CA VAL A 71 -30.26 -4.74 29.58
C VAL A 71 -31.37 -3.72 29.32
N PHE A 72 -31.73 -2.95 30.34
CA PHE A 72 -32.60 -1.79 30.25
C PHE A 72 -31.83 -0.50 30.54
N VAL A 73 -32.02 0.52 29.69
CA VAL A 73 -31.43 1.85 29.89
C VAL A 73 -32.53 2.91 29.93
N PRO A 74 -32.75 3.60 31.07
CA PRO A 74 -33.76 4.63 31.19
C PRO A 74 -33.36 5.91 30.46
N SER A 75 -34.35 6.80 30.24
CA SER A 75 -34.21 8.00 29.42
C SER A 75 -33.18 9.02 29.88
N THR A 76 -32.79 8.99 31.15
CA THR A 76 -31.81 9.92 31.75
C THR A 76 -30.38 9.39 31.75
N SER A 77 -30.12 8.22 31.18
CA SER A 77 -28.81 7.56 31.24
C SER A 77 -28.13 7.47 29.88
N ASN A 78 -26.78 7.47 29.90
CA ASN A 78 -25.91 7.33 28.74
C ASN A 78 -24.94 6.17 28.95
N VAL A 79 -25.07 5.10 28.17
CA VAL A 79 -24.39 3.83 28.42
C VAL A 79 -23.61 3.39 27.19
N THR A 80 -22.33 3.10 27.37
CA THR A 80 -21.53 2.36 26.39
C THR A 80 -21.35 0.92 26.84
N LEU A 81 -21.77 -0.04 26.02
CA LEU A 81 -21.49 -1.47 26.20
C LEU A 81 -20.43 -1.86 25.16
N THR A 82 -19.34 -2.49 25.61
CA THR A 82 -18.29 -2.91 24.68
C THR A 82 -17.67 -4.26 25.00
N GLY A 83 -17.32 -5.02 23.96
CA GLY A 83 -16.59 -6.27 24.09
C GLY A 83 -17.35 -7.35 24.87
N MET A 84 -18.64 -7.53 24.59
CA MET A 84 -19.48 -8.51 25.30
C MET A 84 -20.60 -9.09 24.43
N GLY A 85 -21.11 -10.24 24.83
CA GLY A 85 -22.31 -10.87 24.28
C GLY A 85 -23.53 -10.59 25.15
N LEU A 86 -24.67 -10.30 24.54
CA LEU A 86 -25.98 -10.14 25.19
C LEU A 86 -26.93 -11.16 24.57
N THR A 87 -27.43 -12.11 25.36
CA THR A 87 -28.12 -13.28 24.80
C THR A 87 -29.27 -13.80 25.63
N ASN A 88 -30.12 -14.63 24.99
CA ASN A 88 -31.21 -15.39 25.58
C ASN A 88 -32.17 -14.53 26.40
N GLY A 89 -32.43 -13.30 26.00
CA GLY A 89 -33.46 -12.50 26.64
C GLY A 89 -34.86 -12.85 26.11
N LEU A 90 -35.87 -12.74 26.96
CA LEU A 90 -37.28 -12.92 26.60
C LEU A 90 -38.11 -11.83 27.27
N ALA A 91 -38.69 -10.93 26.48
CA ALA A 91 -39.40 -9.76 27.00
C ALA A 91 -40.58 -9.35 26.09
N ILE A 92 -41.38 -8.36 26.52
CA ILE A 92 -42.39 -7.76 25.66
C ILE A 92 -41.69 -6.83 24.64
N GLY A 93 -40.80 -5.95 25.09
CA GLY A 93 -39.95 -5.10 24.25
C GLY A 93 -38.48 -5.38 24.48
N GLY A 94 -37.70 -5.45 23.39
CA GLY A 94 -36.24 -5.51 23.42
C GLY A 94 -35.75 -6.77 24.11
N GLY A 95 -35.71 -7.90 23.40
CA GLY A 95 -35.37 -9.18 24.02
C GLY A 95 -34.02 -9.10 24.74
N ALA A 96 -32.99 -8.53 24.11
CA ALA A 96 -31.73 -8.26 24.78
C ALA A 96 -31.64 -6.83 25.34
N VAL A 97 -31.82 -5.81 24.51
CA VAL A 97 -31.60 -4.40 24.90
C VAL A 97 -32.87 -3.59 24.68
N GLU A 98 -33.24 -2.79 25.68
CA GLU A 98 -34.24 -1.73 25.53
C GLU A 98 -33.64 -0.40 25.98
N ASN A 99 -33.56 0.53 25.04
CA ASN A 99 -32.98 1.84 25.25
C ASN A 99 -34.06 2.93 25.19
N HIS A 100 -34.19 3.70 26.27
CA HIS A 100 -34.91 4.98 26.27
C HIS A 100 -33.99 6.20 26.39
N GLY A 101 -32.72 5.98 26.75
CA GLY A 101 -31.69 7.02 26.91
C GLY A 101 -30.75 7.10 25.70
N THR A 102 -29.45 7.19 25.98
CA THR A 102 -28.39 7.14 24.95
C THR A 102 -27.58 5.87 25.11
N VAL A 103 -27.50 5.04 24.06
CA VAL A 103 -26.73 3.78 24.10
C VAL A 103 -25.76 3.69 22.95
N ARG A 104 -24.51 3.29 23.25
CA ARG A 104 -23.53 2.84 22.27
C ARG A 104 -23.21 1.36 22.48
N LEU A 105 -23.41 0.55 21.45
CA LEU A 105 -22.90 -0.82 21.38
C LEU A 105 -21.65 -0.83 20.50
N GLU A 106 -20.51 -1.28 21.04
CA GLU A 106 -19.25 -1.34 20.32
C GLU A 106 -18.55 -2.68 20.49
N ARG A 107 -18.35 -3.45 19.40
CA ARG A 107 -17.85 -4.84 19.49
C ARG A 107 -18.71 -5.71 20.41
N VAL A 108 -20.03 -5.57 20.25
CA VAL A 108 -21.03 -6.33 21.01
C VAL A 108 -21.73 -7.33 20.09
N ASN A 109 -22.01 -8.52 20.61
CA ASN A 109 -22.87 -9.51 19.94
C ASN A 109 -24.22 -9.55 20.66
N VAL A 110 -25.30 -9.13 20.01
CA VAL A 110 -26.66 -9.29 20.50
C VAL A 110 -27.31 -10.45 19.75
N GLY A 111 -27.68 -11.52 20.43
CA GLY A 111 -28.29 -12.63 19.72
C GLY A 111 -29.19 -13.55 20.52
N PHE A 112 -29.86 -14.44 19.81
CA PHE A 112 -30.72 -15.50 20.37
C PHE A 112 -31.75 -14.99 21.38
N SER A 113 -32.19 -13.75 21.22
CA SER A 113 -33.18 -13.12 22.10
C SER A 113 -34.52 -13.00 21.40
N SER A 114 -35.59 -12.92 22.18
CA SER A 114 -36.95 -12.88 21.64
C SER A 114 -37.83 -11.86 22.35
N ALA A 115 -38.70 -11.19 21.58
CA ALA A 115 -39.66 -10.25 22.12
C ALA A 115 -40.93 -10.12 21.27
N GLN A 116 -41.93 -9.37 21.74
CA GLN A 116 -43.06 -9.00 20.89
C GLN A 116 -42.63 -8.02 19.79
N ALA A 117 -41.81 -7.02 20.13
CA ALA A 117 -41.15 -6.10 19.22
C ALA A 117 -39.68 -5.92 19.59
N GLY A 118 -38.81 -5.85 18.58
CA GLY A 118 -37.37 -5.74 18.78
C GLY A 118 -36.80 -6.99 19.41
N GLY A 119 -36.73 -8.09 18.64
CA GLY A 119 -36.32 -9.40 19.16
C GLY A 119 -34.96 -9.33 19.85
N GLY A 120 -34.02 -8.59 19.28
CA GLY A 120 -32.75 -8.24 19.91
C GLY A 120 -32.86 -6.91 20.65
N VAL A 121 -33.23 -5.86 19.93
CA VAL A 121 -33.10 -4.47 20.39
C VAL A 121 -34.40 -3.69 20.19
N VAL A 122 -34.79 -2.93 21.22
CA VAL A 122 -35.72 -1.79 21.10
C VAL A 122 -34.96 -0.50 21.37
N ASN A 123 -35.14 0.49 20.49
CA ASN A 123 -34.61 1.83 20.67
C ASN A 123 -35.74 2.89 20.65
N GLY A 124 -36.07 3.42 21.82
CA GLY A 124 -36.90 4.61 22.00
C GLY A 124 -36.11 5.91 22.21
N GLY A 125 -34.79 5.83 22.36
CA GLY A 125 -33.90 6.98 22.53
C GLY A 125 -32.89 7.16 21.38
N THR A 126 -31.64 7.47 21.71
CA THR A 126 -30.56 7.54 20.72
C THR A 126 -29.67 6.32 20.83
N MET A 127 -29.46 5.60 19.72
CA MET A 127 -28.61 4.42 19.70
C MET A 127 -27.56 4.48 18.59
N THR A 128 -26.32 4.14 18.93
CA THR A 128 -25.26 3.84 17.97
C THR A 128 -24.82 2.39 18.12
N ILE A 129 -24.82 1.64 17.03
CA ILE A 129 -24.28 0.28 16.94
C ILE A 129 -23.08 0.35 16.01
N ALA A 130 -21.88 0.08 16.53
CA ALA A 130 -20.64 0.15 15.78
C ALA A 130 -19.85 -1.14 15.94
N ASP A 131 -19.30 -1.65 14.83
CA ASP A 131 -18.39 -2.80 14.86
C ASP A 131 -19.02 -4.01 15.61
N SER A 132 -20.34 -4.18 15.50
CA SER A 132 -21.16 -5.08 16.35
C SER A 132 -22.08 -5.98 15.52
N SER A 133 -22.51 -7.09 16.10
CA SER A 133 -23.38 -8.06 15.42
C SER A 133 -24.73 -8.21 16.13
N ILE A 134 -25.84 -8.12 15.38
CA ILE A 134 -27.21 -8.41 15.84
C ILE A 134 -27.68 -9.67 15.10
N LEU A 135 -27.67 -10.82 15.78
CA LEU A 135 -27.75 -12.13 15.14
C LEU A 135 -28.86 -13.01 15.71
N PHE A 136 -29.64 -13.65 14.84
CA PHE A 136 -30.57 -14.72 15.23
C PHE A 136 -31.56 -14.35 16.33
N ASN A 137 -32.05 -13.11 16.32
CA ASN A 137 -33.10 -12.67 17.23
C ASN A 137 -34.48 -12.84 16.58
N THR A 138 -35.51 -13.01 17.40
CA THR A 138 -36.87 -13.28 16.92
C THR A 138 -37.89 -12.36 17.57
N ALA A 139 -38.56 -11.54 16.76
CA ALA A 139 -39.72 -10.76 17.20
C ALA A 139 -41.02 -11.41 16.75
N GLN A 140 -42.09 -11.19 17.52
CA GLN A 140 -43.41 -11.59 17.05
C GLN A 140 -43.87 -10.66 15.92
N SER A 141 -43.87 -9.34 16.12
CA SER A 141 -44.52 -8.40 15.19
C SER A 141 -43.58 -7.47 14.43
N PHE A 142 -42.60 -6.84 15.08
CA PHE A 142 -41.77 -5.84 14.42
C PHE A 142 -40.31 -5.95 14.81
N GLY A 143 -39.41 -5.80 13.84
CA GLY A 143 -37.99 -5.65 14.11
C GLY A 143 -37.40 -6.92 14.72
N GLY A 144 -37.22 -7.97 13.91
CA GLY A 144 -36.67 -9.23 14.40
C GLY A 144 -35.33 -9.02 15.09
N GLY A 145 -34.45 -8.23 14.46
CA GLY A 145 -33.23 -7.73 15.07
C GLY A 145 -33.50 -6.48 15.92
N ILE A 146 -33.96 -5.41 15.26
CA ILE A 146 -34.08 -4.08 15.86
C ILE A 146 -35.45 -3.48 15.57
N TYR A 147 -36.10 -3.00 16.62
CA TYR A 147 -37.22 -2.07 16.54
C TYR A 147 -36.74 -0.67 16.94
N ASN A 148 -36.89 0.31 16.05
CA ASN A 148 -36.47 1.69 16.28
C ASN A 148 -37.66 2.65 16.24
N ALA A 149 -37.90 3.37 17.33
CA ALA A 149 -38.88 4.44 17.43
C ALA A 149 -38.26 5.84 17.38
N ALA A 150 -36.92 5.96 17.38
CA ALA A 150 -36.21 7.23 17.51
C ALA A 150 -34.96 7.27 16.60
N ASN A 151 -33.78 7.64 17.12
CA ASN A 151 -32.58 7.81 16.28
C ASN A 151 -31.66 6.59 16.39
N LEU A 152 -31.40 5.93 15.26
CA LEU A 152 -30.51 4.79 15.14
C LEU A 152 -29.38 5.08 14.15
N ILE A 153 -28.14 4.85 14.58
CA ILE A 153 -26.95 4.86 13.72
C ILE A 153 -26.31 3.48 13.78
N VAL A 154 -26.04 2.86 12.64
CA VAL A 154 -25.39 1.56 12.51
C VAL A 154 -24.19 1.72 11.59
N LEU A 155 -23.00 1.38 12.10
CA LEU A 155 -21.71 1.55 11.42
C LEU A 155 -20.93 0.25 11.44
N ARG A 156 -20.39 -0.17 10.29
CA ARG A 156 -19.48 -1.32 10.18
C ARG A 156 -19.98 -2.56 10.95
N SER A 157 -21.26 -2.88 10.81
CA SER A 157 -21.94 -3.87 11.65
C SER A 157 -22.72 -4.89 10.82
N THR A 158 -23.06 -6.01 11.44
CA THR A 158 -23.78 -7.11 10.80
C THR A 158 -25.12 -7.35 11.49
N ILE A 159 -26.22 -7.30 10.73
CA ILE A 159 -27.56 -7.65 11.20
C ILE A 159 -28.04 -8.84 10.37
N ALA A 160 -28.00 -10.04 10.96
CA ALA A 160 -28.20 -11.26 10.18
C ALA A 160 -28.98 -12.35 10.89
N GLY A 161 -29.72 -13.15 10.11
CA GLY A 161 -30.46 -14.30 10.64
C GLY A 161 -31.62 -13.94 11.56
N ASN A 162 -32.01 -12.66 11.65
CA ASN A 162 -33.09 -12.24 12.52
C ASN A 162 -34.46 -12.44 11.86
N SER A 163 -35.49 -12.69 12.66
CA SER A 163 -36.80 -13.08 12.15
C SER A 163 -37.97 -12.38 12.81
N VAL A 164 -39.01 -12.14 12.01
CA VAL A 164 -40.36 -11.80 12.48
C VAL A 164 -41.29 -12.96 12.15
N THR A 165 -42.05 -13.46 13.14
CA THR A 165 -42.90 -14.63 12.97
C THR A 165 -44.34 -14.32 12.56
N ASN A 166 -44.84 -13.10 12.82
CA ASN A 166 -46.19 -12.71 12.43
C ASN A 166 -46.30 -12.63 10.89
N THR A 167 -47.39 -13.19 10.38
CA THR A 167 -47.72 -13.26 8.94
C THR A 167 -48.82 -12.29 8.52
N GLY A 168 -49.39 -11.52 9.45
CA GLY A 168 -50.40 -10.51 9.15
C GLY A 168 -49.81 -9.20 8.61
N ASP A 169 -50.68 -8.36 8.07
CA ASP A 169 -50.37 -7.17 7.23
C ASP A 169 -49.51 -6.08 7.87
N LEU A 170 -49.26 -6.17 9.18
CA LEU A 170 -48.45 -5.20 9.92
C LEU A 170 -47.14 -5.81 10.44
N GLY A 171 -46.88 -7.11 10.25
CA GLY A 171 -45.67 -7.76 10.76
C GLY A 171 -44.50 -7.70 9.77
N GLY A 172 -43.37 -7.09 10.13
CA GLY A 172 -42.21 -7.03 9.23
C GLY A 172 -40.94 -6.41 9.82
N GLY A 173 -39.91 -6.23 8.98
CA GLY A 173 -38.61 -5.72 9.45
C GLY A 173 -37.76 -6.82 10.07
N GLY A 174 -37.56 -7.94 9.38
CA GLY A 174 -36.77 -9.08 9.87
C GLY A 174 -35.46 -8.62 10.51
N ALA A 175 -34.72 -7.72 9.84
CA ALA A 175 -33.58 -7.01 10.41
C ALA A 175 -34.00 -5.78 11.24
N ILE A 176 -34.62 -4.78 10.60
CA ILE A 176 -34.99 -3.50 11.22
C ILE A 176 -36.44 -3.15 10.90
N ALA A 177 -37.23 -2.79 11.92
CA ALA A 177 -38.45 -2.02 11.75
C ALA A 177 -38.27 -0.64 12.37
N SER A 178 -38.49 0.44 11.62
CA SER A 178 -38.20 1.80 12.08
C SER A 178 -39.33 2.80 11.85
N TYR A 179 -39.87 3.33 12.94
CA TYR A 179 -40.73 4.52 12.97
C TYR A 179 -39.91 5.82 13.06
N GLY A 180 -38.62 5.72 13.41
CA GLY A 180 -37.71 6.85 13.52
C GLY A 180 -36.68 6.94 12.40
N ARG A 181 -35.60 7.68 12.62
CA ARG A 181 -34.48 7.86 11.68
C ARG A 181 -33.49 6.69 11.78
N VAL A 182 -33.00 6.23 10.63
CA VAL A 182 -31.91 5.26 10.52
C VAL A 182 -30.80 5.80 9.62
N GLU A 183 -29.58 5.77 10.14
CA GLU A 183 -28.33 5.92 9.39
C GLU A 183 -27.63 4.56 9.37
N LEU A 184 -27.43 3.97 8.19
CA LEU A 184 -26.77 2.67 8.02
C LEU A 184 -25.56 2.83 7.11
N HIS A 185 -24.35 2.63 7.61
CA HIS A 185 -23.13 2.84 6.83
C HIS A 185 -22.17 1.66 6.96
N ASP A 186 -21.56 1.28 5.84
CA ASP A 186 -20.54 0.24 5.76
C ASP A 186 -20.97 -1.09 6.39
N SER A 187 -22.27 -1.44 6.31
CA SER A 187 -22.86 -2.52 7.12
C SER A 187 -23.51 -3.61 6.27
N THR A 188 -23.67 -4.80 6.85
CA THR A 188 -24.29 -5.95 6.16
C THR A 188 -25.61 -6.35 6.82
N LEU A 189 -26.70 -6.34 6.04
CA LEU A 189 -28.01 -6.91 6.43
C LEU A 189 -28.26 -8.16 5.61
N SER A 190 -28.27 -9.33 6.24
CA SER A 190 -28.32 -10.57 5.46
C SER A 190 -28.99 -11.76 6.12
N GLY A 191 -29.76 -12.53 5.34
CA GLY A 191 -30.40 -13.73 5.86
C GLY A 191 -31.51 -13.44 6.87
N ASN A 192 -32.06 -12.23 6.90
CA ASN A 192 -33.17 -11.89 7.79
C ASN A 192 -34.50 -12.26 7.14
N THR A 193 -35.49 -12.59 7.96
CA THR A 193 -36.76 -13.13 7.49
C THR A 193 -37.93 -12.34 8.05
N ALA A 194 -38.86 -11.94 7.19
CA ALA A 194 -40.20 -11.51 7.61
C ALA A 194 -41.20 -12.55 7.11
N ALA A 195 -41.90 -13.26 8.01
CA ALA A 195 -42.80 -14.34 7.62
C ALA A 195 -43.96 -13.87 6.71
N GLY A 196 -44.49 -12.66 6.93
CA GLY A 196 -45.45 -12.01 6.03
C GLY A 196 -44.83 -11.44 4.74
N GLY A 197 -43.50 -11.50 4.58
CA GLY A 197 -42.78 -10.94 3.45
C GLY A 197 -42.49 -9.44 3.55
N HIS A 198 -43.01 -8.76 4.57
CA HIS A 198 -42.95 -7.30 4.68
C HIS A 198 -41.58 -6.80 5.15
N GLY A 199 -40.85 -6.10 4.27
CA GLY A 199 -39.57 -5.45 4.60
C GLY A 199 -38.61 -6.34 5.40
N ALA A 200 -38.30 -7.53 4.90
CA ALA A 200 -37.42 -8.50 5.56
C ALA A 200 -36.06 -7.92 5.98
N ALA A 201 -35.49 -6.99 5.20
CA ALA A 201 -34.33 -6.22 5.66
C ALA A 201 -34.77 -5.01 6.51
N VAL A 202 -35.57 -4.13 5.93
CA VAL A 202 -36.02 -2.88 6.55
C VAL A 202 -37.51 -2.65 6.26
N LEU A 203 -38.27 -2.48 7.33
CA LEU A 203 -39.64 -1.99 7.29
C LEU A 203 -39.71 -0.57 7.85
N LEU A 204 -40.33 0.34 7.10
CA LEU A 204 -40.61 1.72 7.49
C LEU A 204 -42.14 1.92 7.60
N PRO A 205 -42.76 1.52 8.71
CA PRO A 205 -44.19 1.71 8.92
C PRO A 205 -44.48 3.20 9.10
N GLY A 206 -45.21 3.81 8.17
CA GLY A 206 -45.53 5.23 8.24
C GLY A 206 -46.42 5.59 9.42
N VAL A 207 -46.15 6.75 10.03
CA VAL A 207 -47.10 7.49 10.88
C VAL A 207 -47.18 8.93 10.40
N LEU A 208 -48.38 9.52 10.48
CA LEU A 208 -48.80 10.73 9.75
C LEU A 208 -48.15 12.05 10.21
N SER A 209 -47.29 12.07 11.24
CA SER A 209 -46.77 13.33 11.84
C SER A 209 -45.30 13.65 11.54
N SER A 210 -44.46 12.65 11.21
CA SER A 210 -43.08 12.85 10.73
C SER A 210 -42.61 11.59 9.99
N PRO A 211 -42.34 11.64 8.68
CA PRO A 211 -42.00 10.45 7.92
C PRO A 211 -40.65 9.88 8.39
N PRO A 212 -40.54 8.54 8.57
CA PRO A 212 -39.25 7.92 8.86
C PRO A 212 -38.28 8.17 7.70
N ARG A 213 -37.00 8.37 8.04
CA ARG A 213 -35.93 8.57 7.06
C ARG A 213 -34.89 7.48 7.21
N PHE A 214 -34.53 6.87 6.09
CA PHE A 214 -33.45 5.92 6.01
C PHE A 214 -32.38 6.48 5.08
N ASN A 215 -31.20 6.68 5.61
CA ASN A 215 -30.03 7.08 4.85
C ASN A 215 -28.97 6.00 5.00
N GLY A 216 -28.34 5.61 3.89
CA GLY A 216 -27.21 4.72 3.99
C GLY A 216 -26.23 4.80 2.84
N ALA A 217 -24.99 4.44 3.15
CA ALA A 217 -23.94 4.33 2.16
C ALA A 217 -23.17 3.03 2.35
N HIS A 218 -22.73 2.44 1.24
CA HIS A 218 -21.83 1.28 1.26
C HIS A 218 -22.35 0.09 2.06
N ASN A 219 -23.62 -0.23 1.92
CA ASN A 219 -24.21 -1.38 2.60
C ASN A 219 -24.30 -2.58 1.68
N THR A 220 -24.25 -3.78 2.27
CA THR A 220 -24.58 -5.02 1.55
C THR A 220 -25.84 -5.62 2.15
N ILE A 221 -26.95 -5.48 1.42
CA ILE A 221 -28.28 -5.91 1.85
C ILE A 221 -28.68 -7.05 0.93
N VAL A 222 -28.53 -8.30 1.39
CA VAL A 222 -28.64 -9.46 0.50
C VAL A 222 -29.25 -10.67 1.16
N ASN A 223 -29.97 -11.49 0.39
CA ASN A 223 -30.52 -12.78 0.83
C ASN A 223 -31.46 -12.66 2.05
N ASN A 224 -32.23 -11.57 2.12
CA ASN A 224 -33.30 -11.43 3.12
C ASN A 224 -34.59 -12.03 2.55
N SER A 225 -35.24 -12.90 3.32
CA SER A 225 -36.44 -13.65 2.93
C SER A 225 -37.69 -12.77 3.09
N GLY A 226 -38.11 -12.20 1.97
CA GLY A 226 -39.15 -11.18 1.83
C GLY A 226 -38.64 -9.98 1.01
N THR A 227 -39.40 -8.89 0.97
CA THR A 227 -38.97 -7.64 0.32
C THR A 227 -37.80 -7.02 1.10
N ALA A 228 -36.77 -6.48 0.46
CA ALA A 228 -35.66 -5.84 1.20
C ALA A 228 -36.14 -4.58 1.94
N PHE A 229 -36.62 -3.59 1.20
CA PHE A 229 -37.17 -2.35 1.73
C PHE A 229 -38.67 -2.28 1.49
N GLU A 230 -39.40 -2.01 2.56
CA GLU A 230 -40.84 -1.79 2.46
C GLU A 230 -41.24 -0.60 3.31
N ALA A 231 -42.04 0.28 2.72
CA ALA A 231 -42.45 1.50 3.38
C ALA A 231 -43.95 1.76 3.19
N TYR A 232 -44.58 2.37 4.19
CA TYR A 232 -45.99 2.70 4.20
C TYR A 232 -46.18 4.18 4.58
N GLY A 233 -47.31 4.77 4.17
CA GLY A 233 -47.65 6.17 4.47
C GLY A 233 -47.11 7.18 3.44
N THR A 234 -47.29 8.48 3.73
CA THR A 234 -46.91 9.57 2.81
C THR A 234 -45.45 9.96 2.99
N GLU A 235 -44.61 9.63 2.01
CA GLU A 235 -43.22 10.10 1.80
C GLU A 235 -42.12 9.61 2.79
N PRO A 236 -42.02 8.31 3.12
CA PRO A 236 -40.78 7.78 3.70
C PRO A 236 -39.64 7.89 2.67
N LEU A 237 -38.58 8.62 3.00
CA LEU A 237 -37.44 8.83 2.11
C LEU A 237 -36.35 7.79 2.39
N VAL A 238 -36.11 6.88 1.44
CA VAL A 238 -34.94 6.01 1.45
C VAL A 238 -33.89 6.59 0.51
N THR A 239 -32.75 6.99 1.07
CA THR A 239 -31.58 7.39 0.31
C THR A 239 -30.48 6.36 0.47
N LEU A 240 -30.02 5.78 -0.63
CA LEU A 240 -28.93 4.81 -0.64
C LEU A 240 -27.88 5.19 -1.67
N ALA A 241 -26.63 5.14 -1.26
CA ALA A 241 -25.48 5.35 -2.13
C ALA A 241 -24.52 4.17 -2.06
N ALA A 242 -23.91 3.82 -3.19
CA ALA A 242 -22.87 2.80 -3.25
C ALA A 242 -23.23 1.50 -2.52
N SER A 243 -24.49 1.08 -2.52
CA SER A 243 -24.98 -0.07 -1.76
C SER A 243 -25.45 -1.21 -2.67
N ILE A 244 -25.36 -2.44 -2.19
CA ILE A 244 -25.79 -3.66 -2.88
C ILE A 244 -27.15 -4.10 -2.35
N LEU A 245 -28.09 -4.39 -3.25
CA LEU A 245 -29.37 -5.05 -2.98
C LEU A 245 -29.51 -6.30 -3.86
N GLY A 246 -29.84 -7.45 -3.28
CA GLY A 246 -30.17 -8.63 -4.10
C GLY A 246 -30.42 -9.93 -3.35
N GLY A 247 -30.99 -10.91 -4.04
CA GLY A 247 -31.42 -12.18 -3.44
C GLY A 247 -32.66 -12.02 -2.54
N HIS A 248 -33.52 -11.07 -2.87
CA HIS A 248 -34.79 -10.80 -2.19
C HIS A 248 -35.97 -11.26 -3.05
N SER A 249 -37.18 -11.37 -2.49
CA SER A 249 -38.38 -11.55 -3.33
C SER A 249 -38.69 -10.29 -4.15
N SER A 250 -38.36 -9.12 -3.60
CA SER A 250 -38.33 -7.81 -4.26
C SER A 250 -37.31 -6.93 -3.53
N ASN A 251 -36.63 -5.99 -4.20
CA ASN A 251 -35.69 -5.11 -3.51
C ASN A 251 -36.41 -3.98 -2.79
N CYS A 252 -37.43 -3.40 -3.41
CA CYS A 252 -38.27 -2.37 -2.80
C CYS A 252 -39.76 -2.60 -3.06
N HIS A 253 -40.60 -2.14 -2.12
CA HIS A 253 -42.05 -2.07 -2.27
C HIS A 253 -42.58 -0.79 -1.60
N ASN A 254 -43.41 -0.02 -2.31
CA ASN A 254 -43.96 1.26 -1.85
C ASN A 254 -42.92 2.20 -1.22
N THR A 255 -41.69 2.16 -1.73
CA THR A 255 -40.55 2.87 -1.15
C THR A 255 -40.04 3.91 -2.15
N PRO A 256 -40.29 5.21 -1.91
CA PRO A 256 -39.61 6.28 -2.62
C PRO A 256 -38.10 6.15 -2.40
N PHE A 257 -37.39 5.81 -3.47
CA PHE A 257 -35.98 5.46 -3.43
C PHE A 257 -35.16 6.49 -4.19
N HIS A 258 -34.16 7.08 -3.52
CA HIS A 258 -33.17 7.95 -4.12
C HIS A 258 -31.80 7.28 -4.07
N GLY A 259 -31.43 6.67 -5.20
CA GLY A 259 -30.19 5.96 -5.39
C GLY A 259 -29.08 6.82 -5.97
N ARG A 260 -27.83 6.39 -5.78
CA ARG A 260 -26.74 6.59 -6.74
C ARG A 260 -25.66 5.54 -6.55
N TYR A 261 -25.06 5.08 -7.64
CA TYR A 261 -24.00 4.07 -7.61
C TYR A 261 -24.36 2.76 -6.87
N ASN A 262 -25.63 2.40 -6.77
CA ASN A 262 -26.05 1.15 -6.15
C ASN A 262 -25.97 -0.01 -7.14
N LEU A 263 -25.83 -1.24 -6.65
CA LEU A 263 -25.94 -2.45 -7.45
C LEU A 263 -27.19 -3.22 -7.05
N MET A 264 -28.07 -3.49 -8.02
CA MET A 264 -29.31 -4.22 -7.80
C MET A 264 -29.42 -5.42 -8.74
N ASP A 265 -29.84 -6.56 -8.22
CA ASP A 265 -30.04 -7.78 -9.02
C ASP A 265 -31.23 -7.72 -10.01
N ASN A 266 -32.13 -6.75 -9.85
CA ASN A 266 -33.28 -6.53 -10.71
C ASN A 266 -33.58 -5.04 -10.95
N ALA A 267 -34.23 -4.75 -12.08
CA ALA A 267 -34.52 -3.40 -12.54
C ALA A 267 -35.87 -2.83 -12.07
N SER A 268 -36.76 -3.66 -11.50
CA SER A 268 -38.20 -3.34 -11.45
C SER A 268 -38.72 -2.86 -10.10
N SER A 269 -37.95 -3.03 -9.01
CA SER A 269 -38.52 -2.84 -7.67
C SER A 269 -38.12 -1.52 -6.98
N CYS A 270 -36.90 -1.01 -7.17
CA CYS A 270 -36.43 0.25 -6.57
C CYS A 270 -36.22 1.40 -7.58
N GLY A 271 -36.46 1.18 -8.88
CA GLY A 271 -36.20 2.17 -9.93
C GLY A 271 -34.72 2.60 -10.05
N PRO A 272 -33.76 1.65 -10.20
CA PRO A 272 -32.35 2.00 -10.42
C PRO A 272 -32.20 2.89 -11.66
N ASP A 273 -31.38 3.93 -11.58
CA ASP A 273 -31.15 4.89 -12.66
C ASP A 273 -29.69 4.89 -13.11
N PRO A 274 -29.35 4.26 -14.25
CA PRO A 274 -27.98 4.27 -14.76
C PRO A 274 -27.37 5.66 -14.96
N ALA A 275 -28.17 6.72 -15.12
CA ALA A 275 -27.67 8.09 -15.24
C ALA A 275 -27.01 8.62 -13.96
N ASN A 276 -27.36 8.06 -12.80
CA ASN A 276 -26.75 8.39 -11.51
C ASN A 276 -25.62 7.41 -11.11
N GLY A 277 -25.31 6.44 -11.98
CA GLY A 277 -24.30 5.41 -11.75
C GLY A 277 -24.83 4.10 -11.14
N ASP A 278 -26.14 3.95 -10.90
CA ASP A 278 -26.71 2.67 -10.48
C ASP A 278 -26.45 1.56 -11.55
N VAL A 279 -26.21 0.35 -11.08
CA VAL A 279 -25.89 -0.84 -11.89
C VAL A 279 -26.94 -1.91 -11.66
N ILE A 280 -27.36 -2.57 -12.73
CA ILE A 280 -28.27 -3.71 -12.68
C ILE A 280 -27.48 -4.98 -13.05
N GLY A 281 -27.48 -5.97 -12.16
CA GLY A 281 -26.81 -7.24 -12.38
C GLY A 281 -26.68 -8.06 -11.09
N ASP A 282 -26.38 -9.35 -11.23
CA ASP A 282 -26.11 -10.21 -10.09
C ASP A 282 -24.95 -9.64 -9.24
N PRO A 283 -25.16 -9.36 -7.94
CA PRO A 283 -24.11 -8.86 -7.08
C PRO A 283 -22.89 -9.76 -6.93
N GLN A 284 -23.03 -11.08 -7.15
CA GLN A 284 -21.94 -12.06 -7.00
C GLN A 284 -21.20 -11.92 -5.66
N VAL A 285 -21.98 -11.86 -4.58
CA VAL A 285 -21.49 -11.83 -3.20
C VAL A 285 -21.33 -13.25 -2.65
N GLY A 286 -20.27 -13.49 -1.88
CA GLY A 286 -20.04 -14.75 -1.19
C GLY A 286 -21.01 -15.02 -0.04
N GLY A 287 -20.80 -16.14 0.66
CA GLY A 287 -21.45 -16.41 1.94
C GLY A 287 -21.12 -15.36 3.00
N LEU A 288 -21.99 -15.22 4.01
CA LEU A 288 -21.66 -14.43 5.19
C LEU A 288 -20.58 -15.18 5.97
N ALA A 289 -19.41 -14.58 6.15
CA ALA A 289 -18.26 -15.24 6.76
C ALA A 289 -17.36 -14.22 7.48
N ASP A 290 -16.44 -14.72 8.29
CA ASP A 290 -15.31 -13.91 8.77
C ASP A 290 -14.34 -13.67 7.60
N ASN A 291 -14.31 -12.44 7.08
CA ASN A 291 -13.40 -12.02 6.00
C ASN A 291 -12.34 -11.03 6.51
N GLY A 292 -12.02 -11.12 7.82
CA GLY A 292 -11.29 -10.09 8.54
C GLY A 292 -12.20 -8.94 8.94
N GLY A 293 -11.88 -8.25 10.03
CA GLY A 293 -12.69 -7.15 10.57
C GLY A 293 -13.40 -7.50 11.88
N PRO A 294 -14.22 -6.59 12.42
CA PRO A 294 -14.89 -6.77 13.70
C PRO A 294 -16.16 -7.64 13.63
N THR A 295 -16.76 -7.78 12.45
CA THR A 295 -18.02 -8.50 12.24
C THR A 295 -18.01 -9.30 10.93
N PRO A 296 -18.83 -10.36 10.79
CA PRO A 296 -18.93 -11.13 9.56
C PRO A 296 -19.43 -10.30 8.37
N THR A 297 -18.83 -10.46 7.20
CA THR A 297 -19.14 -9.69 5.98
C THR A 297 -19.41 -10.60 4.79
N ARG A 298 -19.81 -10.01 3.66
CA ARG A 298 -20.04 -10.70 2.37
C ARG A 298 -18.95 -10.28 1.38
N ALA A 299 -17.98 -11.15 1.09
CA ALA A 299 -16.90 -10.84 0.15
C ALA A 299 -17.42 -10.76 -1.30
N LEU A 300 -16.79 -9.91 -2.13
CA LEU A 300 -17.10 -9.79 -3.56
C LEU A 300 -16.32 -10.83 -4.38
N ALA A 301 -17.00 -11.48 -5.32
CA ALA A 301 -16.33 -12.31 -6.33
C ALA A 301 -15.47 -11.44 -7.27
N GLY A 302 -14.44 -12.05 -7.88
CA GLY A 302 -13.53 -11.33 -8.77
C GLY A 302 -14.19 -10.70 -10.00
N THR A 303 -15.34 -11.21 -10.43
CA THR A 303 -16.12 -10.72 -11.58
C THR A 303 -17.32 -9.86 -11.19
N SER A 304 -17.50 -9.58 -9.89
CA SER A 304 -18.68 -8.87 -9.41
C SER A 304 -18.81 -7.48 -10.06
N PRO A 305 -20.01 -7.09 -10.54
CA PRO A 305 -20.28 -5.74 -11.03
C PRO A 305 -20.11 -4.64 -9.98
N ALA A 306 -19.96 -4.99 -8.70
CA ALA A 306 -19.71 -4.04 -7.62
C ALA A 306 -18.26 -3.52 -7.59
N ARG A 307 -17.32 -4.24 -8.22
CA ARG A 307 -15.89 -3.93 -8.11
C ARG A 307 -15.49 -2.73 -8.95
N ASN A 308 -14.77 -1.78 -8.34
CA ASN A 308 -14.22 -0.59 -8.98
C ASN A 308 -15.26 0.24 -9.76
N THR A 309 -16.48 0.31 -9.24
CA THR A 309 -17.62 0.92 -9.94
C THR A 309 -17.87 2.35 -9.51
N VAL A 310 -17.58 2.68 -8.25
CA VAL A 310 -17.84 4.01 -7.69
C VAL A 310 -16.66 4.92 -7.99
N PRO A 311 -16.79 5.99 -8.78
CA PRO A 311 -15.66 6.86 -9.11
C PRO A 311 -15.14 7.61 -7.88
N ALA A 312 -13.82 7.79 -7.77
CA ALA A 312 -13.17 8.50 -6.67
C ALA A 312 -13.69 9.94 -6.50
N GLY A 313 -13.99 10.61 -7.62
CA GLY A 313 -14.54 11.98 -7.64
C GLY A 313 -15.99 12.09 -7.14
N SER A 314 -16.69 10.98 -6.87
CA SER A 314 -18.09 10.99 -6.38
C SER A 314 -18.23 11.50 -4.94
N GLY A 315 -17.12 11.55 -4.18
CA GLY A 315 -17.11 11.82 -2.74
C GLY A 315 -17.53 10.63 -1.87
N LEU A 316 -17.79 9.45 -2.46
CA LEU A 316 -18.19 8.25 -1.71
C LEU A 316 -17.02 7.36 -1.32
N CYS A 317 -15.86 7.45 -1.98
CA CYS A 317 -14.74 6.52 -1.74
C CYS A 317 -13.85 6.88 -0.54
N GLY A 318 -14.29 7.78 0.34
CA GLY A 318 -13.59 8.09 1.57
C GLY A 318 -13.70 6.98 2.63
N GLY A 319 -12.73 6.89 3.53
CA GLY A 319 -12.79 6.02 4.70
C GLY A 319 -12.48 4.55 4.42
N THR A 320 -13.04 3.68 5.25
CA THR A 320 -12.80 2.22 5.24
C THR A 320 -14.10 1.46 5.06
N ASP A 321 -14.00 0.24 4.55
CA ASP A 321 -15.11 -0.71 4.53
C ASP A 321 -15.46 -1.22 5.95
N GLN A 322 -16.41 -2.15 6.02
CA GLN A 322 -16.86 -2.77 7.28
C GLN A 322 -15.73 -3.37 8.12
N ARG A 323 -14.67 -3.83 7.46
CA ARG A 323 -13.56 -4.56 8.08
C ARG A 323 -12.45 -3.63 8.54
N GLY A 324 -12.52 -2.35 8.16
CA GLY A 324 -11.44 -1.39 8.33
C GLY A 324 -10.47 -1.34 7.15
N ALA A 325 -10.76 -2.00 6.02
CA ALA A 325 -9.93 -1.90 4.82
C ALA A 325 -10.23 -0.60 4.08
N THR A 326 -9.22 0.18 3.71
CA THR A 326 -9.41 1.46 3.01
C THR A 326 -10.14 1.26 1.67
N ARG A 327 -11.12 2.12 1.39
CA ARG A 327 -11.93 2.04 0.15
C ARG A 327 -11.16 2.44 -1.09
N LEU A 328 -10.49 3.60 -1.07
CA LEU A 328 -9.71 4.09 -2.19
C LEU A 328 -8.22 3.83 -1.95
N PHE A 329 -7.63 2.96 -2.77
CA PHE A 329 -6.18 2.74 -2.76
C PHE A 329 -5.42 3.87 -3.43
N LEU A 330 -4.16 4.06 -3.01
CA LEU A 330 -3.26 5.01 -3.68
C LEU A 330 -3.21 4.68 -5.18
N TYR A 331 -3.42 5.69 -6.03
CA TYR A 331 -3.52 5.59 -7.50
C TYR A 331 -4.76 4.86 -8.05
N ALA A 332 -5.71 4.46 -7.21
CA ALA A 332 -7.01 4.00 -7.70
C ALA A 332 -7.90 5.19 -8.06
N ASP A 333 -8.73 5.03 -9.09
CA ASP A 333 -9.69 6.02 -9.58
C ASP A 333 -11.13 5.69 -9.16
N SER A 334 -11.32 4.59 -8.44
CA SER A 334 -12.61 4.04 -8.09
C SER A 334 -12.52 3.16 -6.84
N CYS A 335 -13.68 2.95 -6.20
CA CYS A 335 -13.87 2.01 -5.10
C CYS A 335 -15.09 1.10 -5.36
N ASP A 336 -15.27 0.10 -4.50
CA ASP A 336 -16.32 -0.89 -4.66
C ASP A 336 -17.64 -0.42 -4.06
N ILE A 337 -18.74 -0.89 -4.65
CA ILE A 337 -20.10 -0.80 -4.10
C ILE A 337 -20.21 -1.81 -2.95
N GLY A 338 -20.82 -1.39 -1.85
CA GLY A 338 -21.21 -2.25 -0.73
C GLY A 338 -20.24 -2.21 0.46
N ALA A 339 -20.51 -3.07 1.44
CA ALA A 339 -19.84 -3.05 2.73
C ALA A 339 -18.44 -3.69 2.72
N TYR A 340 -18.02 -4.23 1.58
CA TYR A 340 -16.76 -4.92 1.39
C TYR A 340 -15.97 -4.26 0.26
N GLN A 341 -14.75 -3.82 0.55
CA GLN A 341 -13.80 -3.40 -0.47
C GLN A 341 -12.92 -4.58 -0.86
N TYR A 342 -12.98 -5.01 -2.12
CA TYR A 342 -12.00 -5.92 -2.66
C TYR A 342 -10.63 -5.26 -2.64
N ALA A 343 -9.73 -5.92 -1.93
CA ALA A 343 -8.34 -5.55 -1.78
C ALA A 343 -7.51 -6.52 -2.63
N ALA A 344 -7.09 -6.10 -3.82
CA ALA A 344 -6.09 -6.87 -4.58
C ALA A 344 -4.81 -7.05 -3.74
N PRO A 345 -3.98 -8.08 -3.99
CA PRO A 345 -2.70 -8.22 -3.32
C PRO A 345 -1.88 -6.92 -3.37
N PRO A 346 -1.13 -6.56 -2.31
CA PRO A 346 -0.34 -5.34 -2.29
C PRO A 346 0.63 -5.27 -3.49
N PRO A 347 1.08 -4.06 -3.88
CA PRO A 347 2.14 -3.92 -4.87
C PRO A 347 3.41 -4.62 -4.36
N LYS A 348 4.23 -5.13 -5.27
CA LYS A 348 5.45 -5.85 -4.92
C LYS A 348 6.57 -5.47 -5.87
N VAL A 349 7.67 -4.97 -5.33
CA VAL A 349 8.84 -4.61 -6.13
C VAL A 349 9.66 -5.85 -6.45
N ASN A 350 10.04 -6.00 -7.72
CA ASN A 350 11.09 -6.89 -8.17
C ASN A 350 12.13 -6.08 -8.97
N LEU A 351 13.41 -6.24 -8.65
CA LEU A 351 14.51 -5.46 -9.23
C LEU A 351 15.38 -6.37 -10.10
N ASP A 352 15.75 -5.89 -11.27
CA ASP A 352 16.68 -6.57 -12.17
C ASP A 352 17.77 -5.61 -12.67
N PRO A 353 19.06 -5.85 -12.37
CA PRO A 353 19.60 -6.96 -11.57
C PRO A 353 19.39 -6.77 -10.06
N ALA A 354 18.81 -7.77 -9.38
CA ALA A 354 18.62 -7.76 -7.92
C ALA A 354 19.96 -7.77 -7.14
N GLY A 355 20.98 -8.43 -7.69
CA GLY A 355 22.29 -8.60 -7.05
C GLY A 355 23.20 -7.37 -7.09
N GLY A 356 22.79 -6.30 -7.78
CA GLY A 356 23.61 -5.11 -7.96
C GLY A 356 23.99 -4.82 -9.40
N VAL A 357 24.43 -3.59 -9.64
CA VAL A 357 24.89 -3.12 -10.95
C VAL A 357 26.40 -2.97 -10.94
N HIS A 358 27.05 -3.68 -11.86
CA HIS A 358 28.50 -3.66 -12.03
C HIS A 358 28.88 -2.91 -13.31
N PHE A 359 29.65 -1.83 -13.17
CA PHE A 359 30.14 -1.02 -14.28
C PHE A 359 31.49 -1.51 -14.82
N GLY A 360 32.16 -2.41 -14.10
CA GLY A 360 33.49 -2.91 -14.46
C GLY A 360 34.55 -1.82 -14.42
N ASP A 361 35.63 -2.01 -15.18
CA ASP A 361 36.72 -1.06 -15.31
C ASP A 361 36.37 0.08 -16.26
N GLN A 362 36.49 1.32 -15.79
CA GLN A 362 36.21 2.53 -16.55
C GLN A 362 37.41 3.47 -16.50
N SER A 363 37.76 4.08 -17.64
CA SER A 363 38.82 5.09 -17.69
C SER A 363 38.39 6.35 -16.91
N LEU A 364 39.31 7.01 -16.23
CA LEU A 364 39.01 8.25 -15.50
C LEU A 364 38.33 9.29 -16.40
N GLY A 365 37.26 9.89 -15.90
CA GLY A 365 36.45 10.89 -16.61
C GLY A 365 35.53 10.34 -17.71
N SER A 366 35.60 9.05 -18.04
CA SER A 366 34.65 8.41 -18.97
C SER A 366 33.34 8.09 -18.25
N SER A 367 32.20 8.32 -18.92
CA SER A 367 30.88 8.01 -18.38
C SER A 367 30.26 6.80 -19.07
N THR A 368 29.82 5.83 -18.26
CA THR A 368 29.07 4.66 -18.72
C THR A 368 27.75 4.57 -17.98
N THR A 369 26.67 4.21 -18.68
CA THR A 369 25.34 4.00 -18.09
C THR A 369 24.95 2.53 -18.05
N ARG A 370 24.23 2.14 -17.00
CA ARG A 370 23.58 0.83 -16.86
C ARG A 370 22.13 1.03 -16.41
N VAL A 371 21.28 0.07 -16.75
CA VAL A 371 19.84 0.14 -16.47
C VAL A 371 19.49 -0.85 -15.35
N VAL A 372 18.66 -0.40 -14.42
CA VAL A 372 17.92 -1.22 -13.47
C VAL A 372 16.46 -1.21 -13.90
N THR A 373 15.89 -2.39 -14.09
CA THR A 373 14.46 -2.57 -14.34
C THR A 373 13.75 -2.77 -13.01
N VAL A 374 12.69 -2.00 -12.79
CA VAL A 374 11.78 -2.14 -11.65
C VAL A 374 10.48 -2.72 -12.19
N ARG A 375 10.10 -3.88 -11.67
CA ARG A 375 8.87 -4.58 -12.03
C ARG A 375 7.91 -4.61 -10.86
N ASN A 376 6.63 -4.31 -11.13
CA ASN A 376 5.57 -4.55 -10.16
C ASN A 376 5.02 -5.97 -10.32
N THR A 377 5.32 -6.86 -9.38
CA THR A 377 4.79 -8.24 -9.36
C THR A 377 3.55 -8.40 -8.48
N GLY A 378 3.10 -7.31 -7.86
CA GLY A 378 1.93 -7.27 -6.99
C GLY A 378 0.62 -7.04 -7.74
N GLY A 379 -0.47 -6.91 -6.96
CA GLY A 379 -1.83 -6.80 -7.48
C GLY A 379 -2.39 -5.38 -7.56
N ARG A 380 -1.69 -4.38 -7.01
CA ARG A 380 -2.07 -2.95 -7.02
C ARG A 380 -0.96 -2.12 -7.69
N PRO A 381 -1.22 -0.87 -8.10
CA PRO A 381 -0.19 0.01 -8.65
C PRO A 381 0.96 0.30 -7.67
N LEU A 382 2.19 0.20 -8.16
CA LEU A 382 3.42 0.53 -7.46
C LEU A 382 3.87 1.95 -7.85
N GLY A 383 4.15 2.82 -6.89
CA GLY A 383 4.73 4.14 -7.14
C GLY A 383 6.07 4.30 -6.43
N LEU A 384 7.06 4.84 -7.14
CA LEU A 384 8.36 5.20 -6.56
C LEU A 384 8.35 6.69 -6.16
N ALA A 385 8.10 6.97 -4.88
CA ALA A 385 8.06 8.33 -4.36
C ALA A 385 9.42 9.03 -4.43
N ARG A 386 10.51 8.30 -4.19
CA ARG A 386 11.86 8.83 -4.33
C ARG A 386 12.82 7.81 -4.94
N ILE A 387 13.70 8.32 -5.78
CA ILE A 387 14.82 7.60 -6.39
C ILE A 387 16.07 8.41 -6.08
N SER A 388 17.04 7.82 -5.39
CA SER A 388 18.30 8.50 -5.06
C SER A 388 19.49 7.60 -5.34
N VAL A 389 20.56 8.18 -5.86
CA VAL A 389 21.85 7.51 -6.07
C VAL A 389 22.89 8.17 -5.17
N ALA A 390 23.61 7.35 -4.42
CA ALA A 390 24.71 7.75 -3.56
C ALA A 390 26.00 6.98 -3.91
N GLY A 391 27.15 7.55 -3.55
CA GLY A 391 28.47 6.98 -3.83
C GLY A 391 29.29 7.80 -4.82
N THR A 392 30.61 7.78 -4.68
CA THR A 392 31.50 8.59 -5.52
C THR A 392 31.49 8.10 -6.96
N GLY A 393 31.30 9.01 -7.91
CA GLY A 393 31.28 8.70 -9.34
C GLY A 393 29.94 8.16 -9.86
N PHE A 394 28.97 7.87 -8.99
CA PHE A 394 27.63 7.41 -9.40
C PHE A 394 26.63 8.56 -9.44
N ALA A 395 25.74 8.55 -10.44
CA ALA A 395 24.64 9.51 -10.52
C ALA A 395 23.40 8.89 -11.18
N LEU A 396 22.22 9.46 -10.88
CA LEU A 396 21.00 9.17 -11.62
C LEU A 396 21.10 9.82 -13.01
N ALA A 397 21.10 9.01 -14.08
CA ALA A 397 21.18 9.50 -15.45
C ALA A 397 19.80 9.82 -16.02
N SER A 398 18.84 8.90 -15.86
CA SER A 398 17.44 9.09 -16.26
C SER A 398 16.53 8.04 -15.61
N THR A 399 15.23 8.26 -15.65
CA THR A 399 14.24 7.26 -15.21
C THR A 399 12.92 7.42 -15.97
N THR A 400 12.20 6.32 -16.16
CA THR A 400 10.79 6.31 -16.63
C THR A 400 9.80 6.08 -15.49
N CYS A 401 10.29 5.78 -14.28
CA CYS A 401 9.46 5.54 -13.09
C CYS A 401 8.91 6.82 -12.46
N GLN A 402 9.42 7.98 -12.88
CA GLN A 402 8.99 9.30 -12.43
C GLN A 402 8.85 10.26 -13.62
N ALA A 403 7.88 11.17 -13.55
CA ALA A 403 7.65 12.22 -14.52
C ALA A 403 7.53 13.56 -13.77
N ALA A 404 8.35 14.54 -14.16
CA ALA A 404 8.44 15.84 -13.49
C ALA A 404 8.63 15.76 -11.95
N GLY A 405 9.35 14.71 -11.49
CA GLY A 405 9.61 14.47 -10.06
C GLY A 405 8.49 13.77 -9.29
N ALA A 406 7.36 13.47 -9.92
CA ALA A 406 6.27 12.68 -9.34
C ALA A 406 6.36 11.22 -9.76
N ALA A 407 5.92 10.30 -8.89
CA ALA A 407 5.79 8.89 -9.21
C ALA A 407 4.87 8.69 -10.43
N VAL A 408 5.31 7.87 -11.39
CA VAL A 408 4.43 7.33 -12.43
C VAL A 408 3.91 5.99 -11.89
N PRO A 409 2.60 5.85 -11.60
CA PRO A 409 2.07 4.61 -11.04
C PRO A 409 2.26 3.46 -12.01
N LEU A 410 2.95 2.42 -11.57
CA LEU A 410 3.27 1.23 -12.35
C LEU A 410 2.18 0.16 -12.14
N PRO A 411 1.35 -0.15 -13.15
CA PRO A 411 0.30 -1.15 -13.01
C PRO A 411 0.84 -2.55 -12.68
N PRO A 412 0.00 -3.46 -12.15
CA PRO A 412 0.36 -4.86 -11.97
C PRO A 412 0.98 -5.49 -13.24
N GLY A 413 2.14 -6.11 -13.09
CA GLY A 413 2.86 -6.79 -14.17
C GLY A 413 3.70 -5.91 -15.08
N ALA A 414 3.60 -4.58 -14.97
CA ALA A 414 4.35 -3.62 -15.78
C ALA A 414 5.76 -3.34 -15.21
N ASP A 415 6.60 -2.75 -16.07
CA ASP A 415 7.98 -2.41 -15.78
C ASP A 415 8.26 -0.91 -16.01
N CYS A 416 9.18 -0.35 -15.22
CA CYS A 416 9.83 0.94 -15.50
C CYS A 416 11.35 0.80 -15.34
N THR A 417 12.11 1.77 -15.83
CA THR A 417 13.57 1.70 -15.88
C THR A 417 14.22 2.89 -15.19
N ILE A 418 15.38 2.61 -14.58
CA ILE A 418 16.25 3.60 -13.93
C ILE A 418 17.63 3.44 -14.54
N SER A 419 18.12 4.48 -15.22
CA SER A 419 19.49 4.52 -15.74
C SER A 419 20.40 5.19 -14.74
N VAL A 420 21.45 4.48 -14.33
CA VAL A 420 22.50 4.98 -13.43
C VAL A 420 23.78 5.14 -14.23
N SER A 421 24.47 6.27 -14.07
CA SER A 421 25.79 6.50 -14.67
C SER A 421 26.91 6.28 -13.65
N PHE A 422 28.08 5.88 -14.15
CA PHE A 422 29.33 5.85 -13.42
C PHE A 422 30.40 6.62 -14.19
N THR A 423 31.00 7.63 -13.55
CA THR A 423 32.10 8.45 -14.05
C THR A 423 33.19 8.56 -12.98
N PRO A 424 34.22 7.69 -13.00
CA PRO A 424 35.24 7.69 -11.95
C PRO A 424 36.16 8.91 -12.06
N ALA A 425 36.34 9.60 -10.94
CA ALA A 425 37.28 10.73 -10.81
C ALA A 425 38.65 10.32 -10.22
N ALA A 426 38.77 9.11 -9.69
CA ALA A 426 39.99 8.58 -9.08
C ALA A 426 40.17 7.10 -9.41
N VAL A 427 41.42 6.63 -9.33
CA VAL A 427 41.76 5.22 -9.54
C VAL A 427 41.30 4.39 -8.35
N GLY A 428 40.81 3.18 -8.62
CA GLY A 428 40.43 2.19 -7.61
C GLY A 428 38.95 1.85 -7.63
N ALA A 429 38.58 0.90 -6.76
CA ALA A 429 37.20 0.45 -6.62
C ALA A 429 36.35 1.53 -5.94
N GLN A 430 35.19 1.82 -6.51
CA GLN A 430 34.19 2.74 -5.99
C GLN A 430 32.88 1.99 -5.77
N GLN A 431 32.23 2.27 -4.64
CA GLN A 431 30.95 1.68 -4.27
C GLN A 431 29.89 2.77 -4.16
N GLY A 432 28.66 2.39 -4.46
CA GLY A 432 27.50 3.26 -4.36
C GLY A 432 26.23 2.48 -4.09
N THR A 433 25.12 3.19 -3.99
CA THR A 433 23.81 2.59 -3.74
C THR A 433 22.75 3.37 -4.48
N LEU A 434 21.89 2.66 -5.20
CA LEU A 434 20.60 3.16 -5.67
C LEU A 434 19.56 2.81 -4.60
N THR A 435 18.85 3.81 -4.10
CA THR A 435 17.80 3.66 -3.10
C THR A 435 16.46 4.09 -3.70
N LEU A 436 15.46 3.24 -3.55
CA LEU A 436 14.09 3.46 -3.98
C LEU A 436 13.22 3.53 -2.73
N ALA A 437 12.41 4.57 -2.61
CA ALA A 437 11.34 4.66 -1.63
C ALA A 437 10.02 4.52 -2.37
N ASP A 438 9.21 3.55 -1.95
CA ASP A 438 8.03 3.11 -2.67
C ASP A 438 6.92 2.65 -1.72
N ASN A 439 5.79 2.23 -2.30
CA ASN A 439 4.62 1.73 -1.57
C ASN A 439 4.50 0.19 -1.57
N ASP A 440 5.59 -0.58 -1.76
CA ASP A 440 5.56 -2.05 -1.58
C ASP A 440 5.09 -2.38 -0.15
N GLY A 441 4.01 -3.17 -0.05
CA GLY A 441 3.36 -3.49 1.21
C GLY A 441 1.88 -3.07 1.24
N ASP A 442 1.23 -3.34 2.37
CA ASP A 442 -0.22 -3.11 2.50
C ASP A 442 -0.57 -1.67 2.92
N THR A 443 0.42 -0.91 3.40
CA THR A 443 0.24 0.51 3.71
C THR A 443 0.09 1.31 2.42
N GLN A 444 -0.88 2.22 2.38
CA GLN A 444 -1.00 3.19 1.28
C GLN A 444 0.06 4.32 1.33
N ASP A 445 1.07 4.17 2.18
CA ASP A 445 2.16 5.13 2.29
C ASP A 445 3.02 5.08 1.01
N PRO A 446 3.12 6.17 0.24
CA PRO A 446 4.00 6.24 -0.93
C PRO A 446 5.49 6.00 -0.61
N VAL A 447 5.88 6.01 0.66
CA VAL A 447 7.23 5.72 1.18
C VAL A 447 7.22 4.55 2.18
N GLY A 448 6.19 3.69 2.13
CA GLY A 448 5.98 2.59 3.06
C GLY A 448 7.09 1.52 3.04
N ALA A 449 7.89 1.46 1.97
CA ALA A 449 9.03 0.56 1.86
C ALA A 449 10.26 1.25 1.24
N THR A 450 11.42 0.64 1.48
CA THR A 450 12.70 1.07 0.91
C THR A 450 13.43 -0.12 0.32
N GLN A 451 13.84 0.01 -0.95
CA GLN A 451 14.63 -0.99 -1.67
C GLN A 451 15.99 -0.41 -2.01
N THR A 452 17.02 -1.26 -2.05
CA THR A 452 18.39 -0.84 -2.36
C THR A 452 19.04 -1.76 -3.37
N VAL A 453 19.74 -1.17 -4.34
CA VAL A 453 20.58 -1.89 -5.31
C VAL A 453 22.03 -1.43 -5.14
N PRO A 454 22.97 -2.33 -4.81
CA PRO A 454 24.38 -1.97 -4.69
C PRO A 454 24.97 -1.63 -6.07
N LEU A 455 25.82 -0.62 -6.11
CA LEU A 455 26.51 -0.16 -7.31
C LEU A 455 28.02 -0.34 -7.12
N SER A 456 28.71 -0.80 -8.17
CA SER A 456 30.16 -0.93 -8.12
C SER A 456 30.80 -0.65 -9.48
N GLY A 457 32.01 -0.10 -9.44
CA GLY A 457 32.83 0.17 -10.61
C GLY A 457 34.26 0.45 -10.19
N THR A 458 35.19 0.37 -11.14
CA THR A 458 36.62 0.62 -10.87
C THR A 458 37.12 1.70 -11.81
N GLY A 459 37.65 2.79 -11.25
CA GLY A 459 38.39 3.77 -12.03
C GLY A 459 39.78 3.26 -12.39
N ARG A 460 40.15 3.31 -13.66
CA ARG A 460 41.51 3.04 -14.14
C ARG A 460 42.13 4.29 -14.74
N GLY A 461 43.37 4.56 -14.33
CA GLY A 461 44.17 5.61 -14.96
C GLY A 461 44.53 5.25 -16.40
N ALA A 462 44.86 6.25 -17.20
CA ALA A 462 45.30 6.06 -18.58
C ALA A 462 46.79 5.66 -18.61
N VAL A 463 47.16 4.77 -19.53
CA VAL A 463 48.58 4.58 -19.90
C VAL A 463 49.10 5.82 -20.64
N PRO A 464 50.41 6.09 -20.64
CA PRO A 464 50.94 7.26 -21.33
C PRO A 464 50.68 7.24 -22.83
N VAL A 465 50.26 8.38 -23.38
CA VAL A 465 50.11 8.59 -24.84
C VAL A 465 50.97 9.76 -25.26
N ALA A 466 51.83 9.56 -26.26
CA ALA A 466 52.72 10.62 -26.74
C ALA A 466 51.92 11.78 -27.34
N THR A 467 52.10 12.98 -26.81
CA THR A 467 51.53 14.23 -27.34
C THR A 467 52.51 14.94 -28.26
N THR A 468 53.81 14.73 -28.06
CA THR A 468 54.85 15.13 -29.01
C THR A 468 55.79 13.94 -29.28
N PRO A 469 56.16 13.66 -30.54
CA PRO A 469 57.05 12.55 -30.85
C PRO A 469 58.45 12.72 -30.22
N PRO A 470 59.14 11.63 -29.87
CA PRO A 470 60.52 11.70 -29.41
C PRO A 470 61.46 12.21 -30.52
N SER A 471 62.61 12.75 -30.13
CA SER A 471 63.67 13.18 -31.05
C SER A 471 65.04 12.69 -30.59
N SER A 472 66.06 12.84 -31.43
CA SER A 472 67.44 12.52 -31.09
C SER A 472 68.37 13.66 -31.52
N THR A 473 69.40 13.92 -30.71
CA THR A 473 70.41 14.97 -30.94
C THR A 473 71.80 14.37 -30.89
N GLY A 474 72.79 14.98 -31.54
CA GLY A 474 74.18 14.50 -31.57
C GLY A 474 74.79 14.50 -32.96
N SER A 475 76.02 13.97 -33.07
CA SER A 475 76.76 13.91 -34.34
C SER A 475 76.48 12.61 -35.09
N THR A 476 76.20 12.67 -36.39
CA THR A 476 76.08 11.49 -37.26
C THR A 476 77.42 10.99 -37.79
N ARG A 477 78.51 11.22 -37.05
CA ARG A 477 79.85 10.71 -37.37
C ARG A 477 80.10 9.40 -36.63
N VAL A 478 80.87 8.49 -37.22
CA VAL A 478 81.37 7.30 -36.49
C VAL A 478 82.09 7.74 -35.22
N GLY A 479 81.78 7.11 -34.09
CA GLY A 479 82.23 7.48 -32.75
C GLY A 479 81.38 8.56 -32.08
N GLY A 480 80.52 9.25 -32.83
CA GLY A 480 79.57 10.24 -32.32
C GLY A 480 78.44 9.59 -31.50
N VAL A 481 77.96 10.31 -30.50
CA VAL A 481 76.91 9.84 -29.59
C VAL A 481 75.61 10.54 -29.92
N LEU A 482 74.56 9.76 -30.18
CA LEU A 482 73.19 10.22 -30.28
C LEU A 482 72.54 10.14 -28.90
N THR A 483 71.79 11.17 -28.51
CA THR A 483 71.08 11.25 -27.22
C THR A 483 69.58 11.42 -27.48
N VAL A 484 68.75 10.61 -26.85
CA VAL A 484 67.30 10.67 -26.98
C VAL A 484 66.70 11.85 -26.21
N GLN A 485 65.67 12.44 -26.78
CA GLN A 485 64.72 13.35 -26.14
C GLN A 485 63.35 12.65 -26.17
N PRO A 486 62.80 12.18 -25.03
CA PRO A 486 61.62 11.30 -25.00
C PRO A 486 60.32 11.88 -25.58
N GLY A 487 60.24 13.20 -25.78
CA GLY A 487 59.00 13.90 -26.12
C GLY A 487 58.11 14.14 -24.89
N SER A 488 56.89 14.62 -25.13
CA SER A 488 55.86 14.88 -24.13
C SER A 488 54.78 13.80 -24.21
N TRP A 489 54.22 13.44 -23.06
CA TRP A 489 53.28 12.34 -22.93
C TRP A 489 52.15 12.73 -21.97
N THR A 490 50.94 12.20 -22.18
CA THR A 490 49.87 12.20 -21.17
C THR A 490 50.15 11.15 -20.08
N GLY A 491 49.34 11.15 -19.02
CA GLY A 491 49.32 10.05 -18.03
C GLY A 491 50.55 9.98 -17.14
N ASP A 492 51.24 11.11 -16.89
CA ASP A 492 52.34 11.24 -15.94
C ASP A 492 53.32 10.05 -15.91
N PRO A 493 54.10 9.85 -17.00
CA PRO A 493 55.04 8.74 -17.08
C PRO A 493 56.01 8.72 -15.91
N THR A 494 56.22 7.53 -15.33
CA THR A 494 57.21 7.31 -14.27
C THR A 494 58.50 6.70 -14.81
N SER A 495 58.49 6.18 -16.04
CA SER A 495 59.66 5.54 -16.67
C SER A 495 59.56 5.53 -18.20
N TYR A 496 60.70 5.31 -18.86
CA TYR A 496 60.82 5.21 -20.30
C TYR A 496 61.73 4.05 -20.70
N ALA A 497 61.35 3.31 -21.75
CA ALA A 497 62.19 2.32 -22.40
C ALA A 497 62.57 2.79 -23.81
N TYR A 498 63.80 2.51 -24.23
CA TYR A 498 64.34 2.94 -25.51
C TYR A 498 64.75 1.74 -26.36
N GLN A 499 64.57 1.85 -27.67
CA GLN A 499 65.13 0.93 -28.63
C GLN A 499 65.66 1.71 -29.84
N TRP A 500 66.97 1.74 -29.99
CA TRP A 500 67.61 2.33 -31.18
C TRP A 500 67.44 1.39 -32.36
N GLN A 501 67.18 1.97 -33.53
CA GLN A 501 66.90 1.25 -34.76
C GLN A 501 67.78 1.79 -35.89
N ARG A 502 68.31 0.88 -36.70
CA ARG A 502 69.06 1.18 -37.92
C ARG A 502 68.13 1.10 -39.11
N CYS A 503 68.07 2.18 -39.87
CA CYS A 503 67.27 2.33 -41.07
C CYS A 503 68.14 2.29 -42.32
N THR A 504 67.53 2.12 -43.48
CA THR A 504 68.17 2.35 -44.77
C THR A 504 68.65 3.81 -44.90
N SER A 505 69.46 4.10 -45.92
CA SER A 505 69.92 5.46 -46.24
C SER A 505 68.77 6.44 -46.52
N GLN A 506 67.59 5.93 -46.89
CA GLN A 506 66.36 6.68 -47.11
C GLN A 506 65.52 6.88 -45.82
N GLY A 507 65.93 6.28 -44.69
CA GLY A 507 65.22 6.39 -43.41
C GLY A 507 64.03 5.45 -43.24
N THR A 508 63.91 4.46 -44.13
CA THR A 508 62.87 3.42 -44.13
C THR A 508 63.45 2.05 -43.71
N GLY A 509 62.62 1.02 -43.58
CA GLY A 509 63.09 -0.36 -43.32
C GLY A 509 63.92 -0.50 -42.04
N CYS A 510 63.49 0.13 -40.96
CA CYS A 510 64.28 0.22 -39.73
C CYS A 510 64.20 -1.07 -38.90
N THR A 511 65.35 -1.59 -38.49
CA THR A 511 65.48 -2.78 -37.64
C THR A 511 66.13 -2.44 -36.30
N ALA A 512 65.79 -3.17 -35.25
CA ALA A 512 66.37 -2.96 -33.92
C ALA A 512 67.89 -3.22 -33.92
N ILE A 513 68.64 -2.30 -33.33
CA ILE A 513 70.06 -2.50 -33.05
C ILE A 513 70.14 -3.29 -31.74
N GLY A 514 70.68 -4.51 -31.79
CA GLY A 514 70.74 -5.42 -30.65
C GLY A 514 71.44 -4.78 -29.43
N GLY A 515 70.79 -4.82 -28.27
CA GLY A 515 71.30 -4.27 -27.01
C GLY A 515 71.28 -2.74 -26.89
N ALA A 516 70.90 -2.01 -27.94
CA ALA A 516 70.90 -0.55 -27.93
C ALA A 516 69.61 0.01 -27.29
N THR A 517 69.56 -0.01 -25.96
CA THR A 517 68.39 0.41 -25.15
C THR A 517 68.68 1.57 -24.18
N ALA A 518 69.90 2.11 -24.20
CA ALA A 518 70.27 3.24 -23.38
C ALA A 518 69.71 4.57 -23.91
N THR A 519 69.70 5.62 -23.06
CA THR A 519 69.36 6.99 -23.44
C THR A 519 70.31 7.57 -24.50
N THR A 520 71.49 6.97 -24.65
CA THR A 520 72.48 7.33 -25.66
C THR A 520 72.87 6.14 -26.52
N TYR A 521 73.19 6.38 -27.79
CA TYR A 521 73.76 5.38 -28.70
C TYR A 521 75.01 5.93 -29.39
N GLN A 522 76.13 5.24 -29.20
CA GLN A 522 77.37 5.57 -29.91
C GLN A 522 77.39 4.91 -31.28
N LEU A 523 77.49 5.73 -32.32
CA LEU A 523 77.55 5.27 -33.70
C LEU A 523 78.85 4.53 -33.97
N THR A 524 78.71 3.35 -34.57
CA THR A 524 79.82 2.45 -34.88
C THR A 524 80.14 2.47 -36.38
N GLY A 525 81.20 1.76 -36.77
CA GLY A 525 81.48 1.53 -38.18
C GLY A 525 80.37 0.79 -38.94
N THR A 526 79.49 0.06 -38.24
CA THR A 526 78.37 -0.70 -38.83
C THR A 526 77.15 0.17 -39.17
N ASP A 527 77.10 1.40 -38.66
CA ASP A 527 76.01 2.34 -38.93
C ASP A 527 76.26 3.19 -40.18
N VAL A 528 77.49 3.17 -40.71
CA VAL A 528 77.89 3.98 -41.86
C VAL A 528 77.00 3.67 -43.07
N GLY A 529 76.48 4.73 -43.70
CA GLY A 529 75.53 4.61 -44.82
C GLY A 529 74.07 4.39 -44.40
N SER A 530 73.81 4.07 -43.13
CA SER A 530 72.47 4.01 -42.56
C SER A 530 72.04 5.33 -41.91
N ARG A 531 70.74 5.43 -41.63
CA ARG A 531 70.21 6.42 -40.68
C ARG A 531 69.83 5.70 -39.39
N VAL A 532 69.81 6.41 -38.28
CA VAL A 532 69.43 5.86 -36.98
C VAL A 532 68.20 6.59 -36.45
N ARG A 533 67.28 5.87 -35.79
CA ARG A 533 66.15 6.46 -35.05
C ARG A 533 65.97 5.76 -33.72
N VAL A 534 65.12 6.29 -32.85
CA VAL A 534 64.79 5.67 -31.57
C VAL A 534 63.28 5.52 -31.41
N GLN A 535 62.87 4.36 -30.90
CA GLN A 535 61.53 4.16 -30.35
C GLN A 535 61.56 4.37 -28.84
N VAL A 536 60.56 5.08 -28.34
CA VAL A 536 60.39 5.40 -26.93
C VAL A 536 59.04 4.86 -26.48
N ILE A 537 59.03 4.07 -25.41
CA ILE A 537 57.82 3.62 -24.74
C ILE A 537 57.83 4.27 -23.36
N ALA A 538 56.85 5.11 -23.08
CA ALA A 538 56.65 5.66 -21.74
C ALA A 538 55.74 4.73 -20.94
N SER A 539 56.05 4.53 -19.66
CA SER A 539 55.25 3.71 -18.75
C SER A 539 54.96 4.48 -17.47
N ASN A 540 53.77 4.25 -16.91
CA ASN A 540 53.39 4.70 -15.58
C ASN A 540 52.92 3.48 -14.75
N THR A 541 52.38 3.73 -13.56
CA THR A 541 51.80 2.69 -12.69
C THR A 541 50.60 1.95 -13.30
N HIS A 542 50.05 2.44 -14.42
CA HIS A 542 48.92 1.83 -15.14
C HIS A 542 49.36 0.99 -16.35
N GLY A 543 50.64 1.01 -16.70
CA GLY A 543 51.22 0.19 -17.76
C GLY A 543 52.06 0.98 -18.76
N ALA A 544 52.52 0.26 -19.77
CA ALA A 544 53.27 0.84 -20.89
C ALA A 544 52.33 1.41 -21.95
N GLY A 545 52.65 2.61 -22.43
CA GLY A 545 52.03 3.21 -23.60
C GLY A 545 52.43 2.52 -24.90
N VAL A 546 51.85 2.96 -26.00
CA VAL A 546 52.26 2.52 -27.34
C VAL A 546 53.62 3.15 -27.71
N PRO A 547 54.54 2.44 -28.38
CA PRO A 547 55.83 3.02 -28.79
C PRO A 547 55.67 4.23 -29.70
N ALA A 548 56.27 5.36 -29.32
CA ALA A 548 56.41 6.54 -30.16
C ALA A 548 57.79 6.53 -30.85
N THR A 549 57.86 6.96 -32.11
CA THR A 549 59.08 6.84 -32.92
C THR A 549 59.64 8.22 -33.31
N SER A 550 60.96 8.39 -33.21
CA SER A 550 61.63 9.62 -33.63
C SER A 550 61.77 9.69 -35.16
N ARG A 551 62.00 10.91 -35.68
CA ARG A 551 62.56 11.06 -37.03
C ARG A 551 63.93 10.37 -37.11
N ALA A 552 64.27 9.83 -38.27
CA ALA A 552 65.59 9.27 -38.53
C ALA A 552 66.64 10.38 -38.70
N THR A 553 67.86 10.15 -38.21
CA THR A 553 68.98 11.09 -38.33
C THR A 553 69.39 11.35 -39.78
N GLY A 554 70.34 12.27 -39.99
CA GLY A 554 71.19 12.26 -41.19
C GLY A 554 71.91 10.92 -41.38
N VAL A 555 72.39 10.65 -42.60
CA VAL A 555 73.18 9.45 -42.90
C VAL A 555 74.48 9.47 -42.10
N VAL A 556 74.82 8.34 -41.48
CA VAL A 556 76.04 8.20 -40.68
C VAL A 556 77.26 8.08 -41.59
N PHE A 557 78.32 8.82 -41.29
CA PHE A 557 79.52 8.88 -42.13
C PHE A 557 80.82 8.78 -41.32
N ARG A 558 81.91 8.36 -41.98
CA ARG A 558 83.27 8.40 -41.41
C ARG A 558 83.89 9.77 -41.69
N PRO A 559 84.51 10.44 -40.71
CA PRO A 559 85.31 11.62 -40.99
C PRO A 559 86.51 11.25 -41.88
N SER A 560 86.77 12.03 -42.92
CA SER A 560 87.97 11.86 -43.76
C SER A 560 89.23 12.16 -42.95
N ARG A 561 90.29 11.36 -43.15
CA ARG A 561 91.61 11.65 -42.57
C ARG A 561 92.12 13.00 -43.14
N PRO A 562 92.70 13.91 -42.34
CA PRO A 562 93.38 15.07 -42.88
C PRO A 562 94.59 14.60 -43.70
N ILE A 563 94.65 14.99 -44.97
CA ILE A 563 95.80 14.72 -45.84
C ILE A 563 96.92 15.69 -45.43
N ARG A 564 98.05 15.19 -44.92
CA ARG A 564 99.30 15.98 -44.83
C ARG A 564 99.76 16.26 -46.26
N GLY A 565 99.73 17.53 -46.66
CA GLY A 565 100.19 17.98 -47.97
C GLY A 565 101.69 17.76 -48.15
N VAL A 566 102.06 17.18 -49.29
CA VAL A 566 103.41 17.25 -49.85
C VAL A 566 103.37 18.33 -50.93
N LEU A 567 104.17 19.39 -50.75
CA LEU A 567 104.45 20.39 -51.78
C LEU A 567 105.56 19.88 -52.70
N THR A 568 105.40 20.21 -53.98
CA THR A 568 106.14 19.76 -55.17
C THR A 568 107.56 20.32 -55.29
N ARG A 569 108.49 19.50 -55.83
CA ARG A 569 109.00 19.64 -57.20
C ARG A 569 109.61 18.33 -57.69
#